data_AF-A0A924R6C8-F1
#
_entry.id   AF-A0A924R6C8-F1
#
_cell.length_a   1.000
_cell.length_b   1.000
_cell.length_c   1.000
_cell.angle_alpha   90.00
_cell.angle_beta   90.00
_cell.angle_gamma   90.00
#
_symmetry.space_group_name_H-M   'P 1'
#
loop_
_entity.id
_entity.type
_entity.pdbx_description
1 polymer ?
#
loop_
_entity_poly.entity_id
_entity_poly.type
_entity_poly.pdbx_seq_one_letter_code
_entity_poly.pdbx_strand_id
1 'polypeptide(L)'
;GVDSGATGNVNQKLIDALKQIYTTDRKYLCWLNCGQGSEIDVIATGEVLFFQSRDKYTAVITADKERYVRTPIRELLNELDPDEFWQVHRSSVIRVAAIERVIKDEVGRMRVKLRGSSELVLVSAAFTGRFRQM
;
A
#
# COMPACT_ATOMS: atom_id res chain seq x y z
N GLY A 1 -25.52 -45.51 -23.85
CA GLY A 1 -25.57 -44.14 -24.39
C GLY A 1 -25.14 -43.19 -23.29
N VAL A 2 -23.88 -42.75 -23.39
CA VAL A 2 -23.21 -41.59 -22.78
C VAL A 2 -23.58 -41.09 -21.38
N ASP A 3 -22.59 -41.26 -20.49
CA ASP A 3 -22.42 -40.74 -19.14
C ASP A 3 -22.89 -39.29 -18.91
N SER A 4 -24.00 -39.12 -18.17
CA SER A 4 -24.53 -37.81 -17.75
C SER A 4 -24.13 -37.40 -16.31
N GLY A 5 -23.33 -38.22 -15.60
CA GLY A 5 -22.92 -37.96 -14.21
C GLY A 5 -21.61 -37.16 -14.06
N ALA A 6 -20.82 -37.00 -15.12
CA ALA A 6 -19.52 -36.33 -15.05
C ALA A 6 -19.62 -34.80 -15.05
N THR A 7 -20.57 -34.23 -15.81
CA THR A 7 -20.68 -32.77 -16.04
C THR A 7 -21.08 -31.98 -14.80
N GLY A 8 -21.92 -32.54 -13.92
CA GLY A 8 -22.29 -31.89 -12.65
C GLY A 8 -21.12 -31.76 -11.67
N ASN A 9 -20.18 -32.71 -11.69
CA ASN A 9 -19.02 -32.74 -10.81
C ASN A 9 -17.94 -31.74 -11.26
N VAL A 10 -17.76 -31.54 -12.57
CA VAL A 10 -16.83 -30.53 -13.10
C VAL A 10 -17.30 -29.12 -12.77
N ASN A 11 -18.59 -28.82 -12.94
CA ASN A 11 -19.14 -27.51 -12.61
C ASN A 11 -19.08 -27.22 -11.10
N GLN A 12 -19.35 -28.21 -10.25
CA GLN A 12 -19.21 -28.06 -8.80
C GLN A 12 -17.74 -27.81 -8.40
N LYS A 13 -16.79 -28.56 -8.97
CA LYS A 13 -15.36 -28.33 -8.76
C LYS A 13 -14.88 -26.96 -9.24
N LEU A 14 -15.40 -26.47 -10.36
CA LEU A 14 -15.14 -25.11 -10.86
C LEU A 14 -15.68 -24.05 -9.90
N ILE A 15 -16.90 -24.23 -9.41
CA ILE A 15 -17.52 -23.32 -8.44
C ILE A 15 -16.74 -23.32 -7.13
N ASP A 16 -16.29 -24.48 -6.64
CA ASP A 16 -15.54 -24.58 -5.40
C ASP A 16 -14.10 -24.05 -5.56
N ALA A 17 -13.46 -24.25 -6.72
CA ALA A 17 -12.18 -23.63 -7.05
C ALA A 17 -12.29 -22.10 -7.16
N LEU A 18 -13.36 -21.57 -7.77
CA LEU A 18 -13.63 -20.14 -7.80
C LEU A 18 -13.88 -19.60 -6.39
N LYS A 19 -14.69 -20.28 -5.57
CA LYS A 19 -14.88 -19.89 -4.15
C LYS A 19 -13.58 -19.89 -3.37
N GLN A 20 -12.67 -20.83 -3.64
CA GLN A 20 -11.36 -20.93 -2.99
C GLN A 20 -10.42 -19.80 -3.42
N ILE A 21 -10.52 -19.34 -4.68
CA ILE A 21 -9.86 -18.14 -5.18
C ILE A 21 -10.46 -16.87 -4.51
N TYR A 22 -11.79 -16.81 -4.38
CA TYR A 22 -12.50 -15.67 -3.77
C TYR A 22 -12.46 -15.63 -2.22
N THR A 23 -12.08 -16.72 -1.54
CA THR A 23 -11.96 -16.76 -0.06
C THR A 23 -10.64 -16.19 0.45
N THR A 24 -9.76 -15.72 -0.45
CA THR A 24 -8.56 -14.95 -0.09
C THR A 24 -8.75 -13.46 -0.39
N ASP A 25 -9.96 -12.93 -0.26
CA ASP A 25 -10.19 -11.49 -0.29
C ASP A 25 -9.72 -10.87 1.04
N ARG A 26 -8.41 -10.76 1.19
CA ARG A 26 -7.80 -9.89 2.21
C ARG A 26 -8.23 -8.48 1.85
N LYS A 27 -9.36 -8.04 2.41
CA LYS A 27 -9.81 -6.65 2.26
C LYS A 27 -8.75 -5.74 2.85
N TYR A 28 -8.01 -5.08 1.97
CA TYR A 28 -7.09 -4.03 2.35
C TYR A 28 -7.84 -2.85 2.96
N LEU A 29 -7.12 -2.06 3.74
CA LEU A 29 -7.63 -0.90 4.41
C LEU A 29 -8.04 0.17 3.38
N CYS A 30 -9.28 0.66 3.49
CA CYS A 30 -9.78 1.73 2.62
C CYS A 30 -9.73 3.12 3.29
N TRP A 31 -9.62 3.17 4.62
CA TRP A 31 -9.55 4.42 5.40
C TRP A 31 -8.73 4.26 6.68
N LEU A 32 -8.12 5.35 7.14
CA LEU A 32 -7.40 5.42 8.42
C LEU A 32 -8.11 6.38 9.37
N ASN A 33 -8.20 5.98 10.64
CA ASN A 33 -8.62 6.85 11.72
C ASN A 33 -7.39 7.50 12.36
N CYS A 34 -7.21 8.80 12.12
CA CYS A 34 -6.13 9.58 12.70
C CYS A 34 -6.66 10.39 13.90
N GLY A 35 -6.34 9.95 15.11
CA GLY A 35 -6.82 10.61 16.33
C GLY A 35 -6.07 11.92 16.63
N GLN A 36 -6.82 13.00 16.87
CA GLN A 36 -6.31 14.29 17.32
C GLN A 36 -7.10 14.76 18.55
N GLY A 37 -6.60 14.47 19.75
CA GLY A 37 -7.28 14.84 20.99
C GLY A 37 -8.63 14.12 21.13
N SER A 38 -9.73 14.88 21.15
CA SER A 38 -11.10 14.37 21.18
C SER A 38 -11.71 14.12 19.79
N GLU A 39 -11.01 14.49 18.73
CA GLU A 39 -11.50 14.41 17.35
C GLU A 39 -10.81 13.26 16.60
N ILE A 40 -11.51 12.69 15.61
CA ILE A 40 -11.00 11.64 14.73
C ILE A 40 -11.11 12.14 13.30
N ASP A 41 -9.97 12.32 12.66
CA ASP A 41 -9.89 12.56 11.22
C ASP A 41 -9.89 11.22 10.49
N VAL A 42 -10.90 10.99 9.66
CA VAL A 42 -10.95 9.83 8.75
C VAL A 42 -10.30 10.23 7.43
N ILE A 43 -9.30 9.48 6.98
CA ILE A 43 -8.58 9.71 5.73
C ILE A 43 -8.72 8.48 4.84
N ALA A 44 -9.19 8.64 3.60
CA ALA A 44 -9.22 7.53 2.66
C ALA A 44 -7.79 7.16 2.23
N THR A 45 -7.49 5.88 2.08
CA THR A 45 -6.15 5.44 1.61
C THR A 45 -5.84 6.00 0.21
N GLY A 46 -6.87 6.25 -0.60
CA GLY A 46 -6.79 6.95 -1.88
C GLY A 46 -6.13 8.33 -1.83
N GLU A 47 -6.27 9.03 -0.71
CA GLU A 47 -5.78 10.40 -0.51
C GLU A 47 -4.34 10.44 0.04
N VAL A 48 -3.83 9.31 0.51
CA VAL A 48 -2.50 9.21 1.12
C VAL A 48 -1.43 9.21 0.05
N LEU A 49 -0.49 10.16 0.14
CA LEU A 49 0.70 10.22 -0.70
C LEU A 49 1.78 9.26 -0.18
N PHE A 50 2.04 9.31 1.13
CA PHE A 50 2.98 8.41 1.80
C PHE A 50 2.77 8.37 3.31
N PHE A 51 3.28 7.30 3.90
CA PHE A 51 3.46 7.13 5.33
C PHE A 51 4.94 7.28 5.69
N GLN A 52 5.20 7.93 6.82
CA GLN A 52 6.56 8.12 7.34
C GLN A 52 6.57 7.92 8.86
N SER A 53 7.42 7.04 9.37
CA SER A 53 7.63 6.94 10.81
C SER A 53 8.33 8.21 11.32
N ARG A 54 7.76 8.79 12.38
CA ARG A 54 8.19 10.00 13.10
C ARG A 54 8.08 9.72 14.61
N ASP A 55 9.20 9.60 15.29
CA ASP A 55 9.27 9.28 16.73
C ASP A 55 8.36 8.09 17.11
N LYS A 56 7.32 8.33 17.91
CA LYS A 56 6.36 7.32 18.41
C LYS A 56 5.12 7.14 17.52
N TYR A 57 5.05 7.83 16.39
CA TYR A 57 3.89 7.82 15.50
C TYR A 57 4.29 7.52 14.06
N THR A 58 3.30 7.16 13.25
CA THR A 58 3.41 7.15 11.79
C THR A 58 2.65 8.35 11.25
N ALA A 59 3.36 9.25 10.58
CA ALA A 59 2.76 10.33 9.82
C ALA A 59 2.05 9.77 8.59
N VAL A 60 0.84 10.25 8.35
CA VAL A 60 0.00 10.02 7.18
C VAL A 60 -0.02 11.33 6.41
N ILE A 61 0.65 11.36 5.26
CA ILE A 61 0.80 12.57 4.46
C ILE A 61 -0.18 12.52 3.29
N THR A 62 -1.03 13.53 3.20
CA THR A 62 -1.93 13.78 2.06
C THR A 62 -1.45 15.03 1.32
N ALA A 63 -2.12 15.41 0.22
CA ALA A 63 -1.81 16.66 -0.48
C ALA A 63 -2.07 17.92 0.38
N ASP A 64 -3.08 17.84 1.26
CA ASP A 64 -3.55 19.02 2.01
C ASP A 64 -2.99 19.07 3.43
N LYS A 65 -2.72 17.90 4.02
CA LYS A 65 -2.42 17.80 5.46
C LYS A 65 -1.55 16.60 5.83
N GLU A 66 -0.87 16.78 6.96
CA GLU A 66 -0.21 15.72 7.72
C GLU A 66 -1.05 15.35 8.95
N ARG A 67 -1.19 14.05 9.18
CA ARG A 67 -1.84 13.47 10.37
C ARG A 67 -1.00 12.34 10.94
N TYR A 68 -1.36 11.85 12.12
CA TYR A 68 -0.58 10.83 12.83
C TYR A 68 -1.46 9.67 13.28
N VAL A 69 -0.96 8.46 13.09
CA VAL A 69 -1.51 7.23 13.66
C VAL A 69 -0.49 6.58 14.58
N ARG A 70 -0.96 5.81 15.56
CA ARG A 70 -0.10 5.00 16.44
C ARG A 70 0.34 3.68 15.82
N THR A 71 -0.29 3.28 14.71
CA THR A 71 0.03 2.05 14.00
C THR A 71 1.42 2.14 13.37
N PRO A 72 2.37 1.26 13.73
CA PRO A 72 3.69 1.22 13.11
C PRO A 72 3.62 0.88 11.62
N ILE A 73 4.60 1.36 10.83
CA ILE A 73 4.72 1.07 9.38
C ILE A 73 4.61 -0.44 9.07
N ARG A 74 5.22 -1.30 9.90
CA ARG A 74 5.19 -2.75 9.70
C ARG A 74 3.78 -3.32 9.79
N GLU A 75 2.96 -2.80 10.70
CA GLU A 75 1.57 -3.24 10.86
C GLU A 75 0.71 -2.69 9.72
N LEU A 76 0.87 -1.40 9.37
CA LEU A 76 0.20 -0.81 8.22
C LEU A 76 0.45 -1.58 6.92
N LEU A 77 1.67 -2.06 6.67
CA LEU A 77 1.99 -2.86 5.49
C LEU A 77 1.22 -4.19 5.39
N ASN A 78 0.70 -4.73 6.50
CA ASN A 78 -0.14 -5.93 6.45
C ASN A 78 -1.59 -5.63 6.08
N GLU A 79 -1.99 -4.37 6.22
CA GLU A 79 -3.35 -3.89 6.00
C GLU A 79 -3.47 -3.11 4.68
N LEU A 80 -2.38 -2.54 4.18
CA LEU A 80 -2.36 -1.79 2.92
C LEU A 80 -2.25 -2.72 1.71
N ASP A 81 -2.86 -2.30 0.61
CA ASP A 81 -2.74 -2.98 -0.68
C ASP A 81 -1.28 -2.87 -1.18
N PRO A 82 -0.56 -4.00 -1.36
CA PRO A 82 0.82 -4.00 -1.81
C PRO A 82 1.00 -3.54 -3.26
N ASP A 83 -0.06 -3.56 -4.08
CA ASP A 83 -0.03 -3.07 -5.45
C ASP A 83 -0.18 -1.55 -5.48
N GLU A 84 -0.91 -0.95 -4.53
CA GLU A 84 -1.03 0.50 -4.39
C GLU A 84 0.08 1.13 -3.54
N PHE A 85 0.61 0.41 -2.55
CA PHE A 85 1.53 0.94 -1.55
C PHE A 85 2.85 0.19 -1.51
N TRP A 86 3.93 0.91 -1.82
CA TRP A 86 5.28 0.35 -1.82
C TRP A 86 6.07 0.87 -0.64
N GLN A 87 6.59 -0.05 0.17
CA GLN A 87 7.66 0.30 1.09
C GLN A 87 8.89 0.76 0.29
N VAL A 88 9.51 1.87 0.67
CA VAL A 88 10.74 2.34 -0.01
C VAL A 88 11.87 2.60 0.96
N HIS A 89 11.55 2.66 2.25
CA HIS A 89 12.51 2.64 3.34
C HIS A 89 11.89 1.88 4.52
N ARG A 90 12.70 1.41 5.48
CA ARG A 90 12.17 0.78 6.71
C ARG A 90 11.18 1.68 7.47
N SER A 91 11.30 3.01 7.27
CA SER A 91 10.46 4.03 7.88
C SER A 91 9.47 4.68 6.93
N SER A 92 9.38 4.28 5.65
CA SER A 92 8.48 4.94 4.70
C SER A 92 7.82 4.01 3.69
N VAL A 93 6.57 4.32 3.39
CA VAL A 93 5.71 3.62 2.43
C VAL A 93 5.04 4.67 1.56
N ILE A 94 5.14 4.54 0.24
CA ILE A 94 4.58 5.52 -0.71
C ILE A 94 3.39 4.92 -1.45
N ARG A 95 2.44 5.75 -1.86
CA ARG A 95 1.41 5.36 -2.85
C ARG A 95 2.02 5.44 -4.25
N VAL A 96 1.95 4.36 -5.01
CA VAL A 96 2.55 4.26 -6.36
C VAL A 96 1.95 5.31 -7.29
N ALA A 97 0.63 5.46 -7.25
CA ALA A 97 -0.10 6.46 -8.03
C ALA A 97 0.25 7.91 -7.67
N ALA A 98 0.96 8.17 -6.56
CA ALA A 98 1.43 9.50 -6.19
C ALA A 98 2.82 9.83 -6.74
N ILE A 99 3.54 8.86 -7.32
CA ILE A 99 4.89 9.06 -7.83
C ILE A 99 4.89 10.05 -9.00
N GLU A 100 5.66 11.13 -8.84
CA GLU A 100 5.94 12.09 -9.90
C GLU A 100 7.22 11.71 -10.67
N ARG A 101 8.31 11.46 -9.94
CA ARG A 101 9.58 11.00 -10.50
C ARG A 101 10.47 10.33 -9.47
N VAL A 102 11.40 9.52 -9.97
CA VAL A 102 12.48 8.94 -9.17
C VAL A 102 13.79 9.64 -9.56
N ILE A 103 14.51 10.13 -8.57
CA ILE A 103 15.76 10.88 -8.73
C ILE A 103 16.87 10.00 -8.19
N LYS A 104 17.90 9.76 -9.01
CA LYS A 104 19.13 9.08 -8.59
C LYS A 104 20.26 10.10 -8.56
N ASP A 105 20.95 10.21 -7.43
CA ASP A 105 22.12 11.08 -7.32
C ASP A 105 23.40 10.39 -7.83
N GLU A 106 24.49 11.16 -7.93
CA GLU A 106 25.78 10.71 -8.46
C GLU A 106 26.39 9.57 -7.65
N VAL A 107 26.03 9.45 -6.36
CA VAL A 107 26.48 8.37 -5.45
C VAL A 107 25.51 7.18 -5.49
N GLY A 108 24.51 7.23 -6.36
CA GLY A 108 23.55 6.15 -6.60
C GLY A 108 22.42 6.05 -5.58
N ARG A 109 22.25 7.03 -4.68
CA ARG A 109 21.09 7.06 -3.77
C ARG A 109 19.86 7.47 -4.57
N MET A 110 18.75 6.81 -4.27
CA MET A 110 17.47 7.06 -4.95
C MET A 110 16.51 7.79 -4.01
N ARG A 111 15.78 8.76 -4.55
CA ARG A 111 14.72 9.50 -3.86
C ARG A 111 13.50 9.56 -4.75
N VAL A 112 12.31 9.53 -4.16
CA VAL A 112 11.04 9.65 -4.85
C VAL A 112 10.47 11.03 -4.60
N LYS A 113 10.13 11.73 -5.68
CA LYS A 113 9.29 12.92 -5.65
C LYS A 113 7.84 12.49 -5.84
N LEU A 114 6.97 12.94 -4.95
CA LEU A 114 5.53 12.67 -5.01
C LEU A 114 4.78 13.93 -5.44
N ARG A 115 3.74 13.74 -6.26
CA ARG A 115 2.81 14.81 -6.61
C ARG A 115 2.10 15.29 -5.34
N GLY A 116 1.98 16.61 -5.17
CA GLY A 116 1.33 17.19 -4.01
C GLY A 116 2.16 17.21 -2.72
N SER A 117 3.44 16.79 -2.75
CA SER A 117 4.34 16.94 -1.61
C SER A 117 5.66 17.62 -1.99
N SER A 118 6.14 18.54 -1.15
CA SER A 118 7.47 19.12 -1.29
C SER A 118 8.58 18.17 -0.82
N GLU A 119 8.27 17.18 0.02
CA GLU A 119 9.22 16.24 0.59
C GLU A 119 9.73 15.22 -0.45
N LEU A 120 11.02 14.88 -0.36
CA LEU A 120 11.64 13.82 -1.14
C LEU A 120 11.82 12.59 -0.26
N VAL A 121 11.15 11.49 -0.62
CA VAL A 121 11.20 10.25 0.16
C VAL A 121 12.42 9.43 -0.24
N LEU A 122 13.29 9.13 0.73
CA LEU A 122 14.48 8.31 0.50
C LEU A 122 14.10 6.86 0.16
N VAL A 123 14.77 6.27 -0.83
CA VAL A 123 14.70 4.85 -1.15
C VAL A 123 15.95 4.15 -0.63
N SER A 124 15.80 3.14 0.22
CA SER A 124 16.93 2.33 0.68
C SER A 124 17.39 1.38 -0.42
N ALA A 125 18.66 0.97 -0.39
CA ALA A 125 19.25 0.05 -1.36
C ALA A 125 18.42 -1.23 -1.56
N ALA A 126 17.86 -1.77 -0.46
CA ALA A 126 17.05 -2.98 -0.45
C ALA A 126 15.74 -2.85 -1.26
N PHE A 127 15.22 -1.63 -1.44
CA PHE A 127 13.95 -1.39 -2.12
C PHE A 127 14.11 -0.82 -3.54
N THR A 128 15.34 -0.56 -3.99
CA THR A 128 15.63 -0.06 -5.35
C THR A 128 15.10 -0.98 -6.46
N GLY A 129 14.99 -2.29 -6.18
CA GLY A 129 14.46 -3.28 -7.12
C GLY A 129 13.02 -3.00 -7.56
N ARG A 130 12.21 -2.32 -6.74
CA ARG A 130 10.82 -1.95 -7.08
C ARG A 130 10.71 -1.00 -8.27
N PHE A 131 11.79 -0.27 -8.57
CA PHE A 131 11.83 0.74 -9.64
C PHE A 131 12.55 0.25 -10.90
N ARG A 132 12.93 -1.03 -10.98
CA ARG A 132 13.64 -1.60 -12.13
C ARG A 132 12.72 -2.12 -13.23
N GLN A 133 11.42 -2.22 -12.97
CA GLN A 133 10.45 -2.44 -14.04
C GLN A 133 10.16 -1.09 -14.70
N MET A 134 10.98 -0.78 -15.71
CA MET A 134 10.61 0.13 -16.77
C MET A 134 11.21 -0.38 -18.07
#